data_AF-A0A7C2K1T3-F1
#
_entry.id   AF-A0A7C2K1T3-F1
#
_cell.length_a   1.000
_cell.length_b   1.000
_cell.length_c   1.000
_cell.angle_alpha   90.00
_cell.angle_beta   90.00
_cell.angle_gamma   90.00
#
_symmetry.space_group_name_H-M   'P 1'
#
loop_
_entity.id
_entity.type
_entity.pdbx_description
1 polymer ?
#
loop_
_entity_poly.entity_id
_entity_poly.type
_entity_poly.pdbx_seq_one_letter_code
_entity_poly.pdbx_strand_id
1 'polypeptide(L)'
;MLEQLNEFLSDQIHDHWLKVLMGLGLMLVGWFLGKYRARGEWRRREFFHRLNVSLNILQPGQPLRIRTLIEKPCSEIFLNSAASEAVLAAARRTTATNPLLPLPKDEYWFYLNAVVNEVAEKFAVGELRRDLGLPVTMAKYLICLTCENVGELRTRKIRAMVIKKSTLQSLPKEVPTFENPWHKTRWETLQILSAEYAKNPHQFIELELAV
;
A
#
# COMPACT_ATOMS: atom_id res chain seq x y z
N MET A 1 1.92 16.49 53.63
CA MET A 1 1.70 16.53 52.17
C MET A 1 1.82 15.15 51.54
N LEU A 2 2.95 14.44 51.67
CA LEU A 2 3.07 13.04 51.18
C LEU A 2 2.14 12.06 51.92
N GLU A 3 2.02 12.17 53.25
CA GLU A 3 1.11 11.33 54.05
C GLU A 3 -0.37 11.58 53.72
N GLN A 4 -0.77 12.84 53.60
CA GLN A 4 -2.13 13.24 53.19
C GLN A 4 -2.48 12.79 51.77
N LEU A 5 -1.50 12.78 50.85
CA LEU A 5 -1.69 12.24 49.52
C LEU A 5 -1.89 10.71 49.57
N ASN A 6 -1.16 10.03 50.47
CA ASN A 6 -1.24 8.59 50.65
C ASN A 6 -2.58 8.14 51.26
N GLU A 7 -3.07 8.86 52.27
CA GLU A 7 -4.40 8.63 52.85
C GLU A 7 -5.51 8.89 51.83
N PHE A 8 -5.44 10.01 51.10
CA PHE A 8 -6.41 10.33 50.05
C PHE A 8 -6.43 9.28 48.93
N LEU A 9 -5.26 8.81 48.49
CA LEU A 9 -5.14 7.74 47.50
C LEU A 9 -5.66 6.39 48.04
N SER A 10 -5.41 6.07 49.31
CA SER A 10 -5.89 4.85 49.95
C SER A 10 -7.43 4.83 50.01
N ASP A 11 -8.06 5.93 50.43
CA ASP A 11 -9.52 6.03 50.52
C ASP A 11 -10.17 5.96 49.12
N GLN A 12 -9.62 6.68 48.14
CA GLN A 12 -10.11 6.62 46.76
C GLN A 12 -9.92 5.25 46.13
N ILE A 13 -8.82 4.55 46.42
CA ILE A 13 -8.62 3.17 45.99
C ILE A 13 -9.61 2.25 46.71
N HIS A 14 -9.85 2.40 48.00
CA HIS A 14 -10.77 1.53 48.74
C HIS A 14 -12.23 1.69 48.29
N ASP A 15 -12.64 2.88 47.84
CA ASP A 15 -14.00 3.13 47.33
C ASP A 15 -14.17 2.74 45.86
N HIS A 16 -13.08 2.66 45.09
CA HIS A 16 -13.12 2.42 43.65
C HIS A 16 -12.25 1.25 43.18
N TRP A 17 -11.73 0.40 44.08
CA TRP A 17 -10.83 -0.72 43.76
C TRP A 17 -11.45 -1.66 42.72
N LEU A 18 -12.78 -1.88 42.79
CA LEU A 18 -13.50 -2.71 41.82
C LEU A 18 -13.47 -2.09 40.42
N LYS A 19 -13.61 -0.76 40.31
CA LYS A 19 -13.51 -0.03 39.03
C LYS A 19 -12.09 -0.08 38.49
N VAL A 20 -11.09 0.06 39.36
CA VAL A 20 -9.66 -0.04 38.99
C VAL A 20 -9.32 -1.44 38.49
N LEU A 21 -9.77 -2.50 39.18
CA LEU A 21 -9.61 -3.88 38.75
C LEU A 21 -10.32 -4.18 37.43
N MET A 22 -11.54 -3.69 37.25
CA MET A 22 -12.24 -3.82 35.98
C MET A 22 -11.50 -3.12 34.84
N GLY A 23 -10.99 -1.91 35.07
CA GLY A 23 -10.18 -1.18 34.10
C GLY A 23 -8.91 -1.94 33.73
N LEU A 24 -8.17 -2.43 34.72
CA LEU A 24 -6.99 -3.29 34.54
C LEU A 24 -7.33 -4.58 33.79
N GLY A 25 -8.43 -5.23 34.13
CA GLY A 25 -8.89 -6.46 33.48
C GLY A 25 -9.20 -6.23 32.01
N LEU A 26 -9.97 -5.19 31.68
CA LEU A 26 -10.27 -4.82 30.29
C LEU A 26 -9.00 -4.45 29.51
N MET A 27 -8.06 -3.74 30.14
CA MET A 27 -6.78 -3.40 29.53
C MET A 27 -5.95 -4.65 29.22
N LEU A 28 -5.85 -5.59 30.15
CA LEU A 28 -5.11 -6.85 29.97
C LEU A 28 -5.74 -7.72 28.88
N VAL A 29 -7.07 -7.82 28.85
CA VAL A 29 -7.80 -8.55 27.79
C VAL A 29 -7.54 -7.90 26.43
N GLY A 30 -7.65 -6.57 26.33
CA GLY A 30 -7.36 -5.83 25.10
C GLY A 30 -5.92 -6.04 24.62
N TRP A 31 -4.95 -5.95 25.53
CA TRP A 31 -3.53 -6.19 25.22
C TRP A 31 -3.27 -7.63 24.74
N PHE A 32 -3.86 -8.63 25.40
CA PHE A 32 -3.70 -10.02 25.03
C PHE A 32 -4.29 -10.32 23.64
N LEU A 33 -5.50 -9.80 23.37
CA LEU A 33 -6.15 -9.92 22.07
C LEU A 33 -5.33 -9.24 20.96
N GLY A 34 -4.81 -8.04 21.21
CA GLY A 34 -3.94 -7.32 20.27
C GLY A 34 -2.66 -8.11 19.95
N LYS A 35 -1.98 -8.64 20.98
CA LYS A 35 -0.76 -9.44 20.82
C LYS A 35 -1.01 -10.77 20.11
N TYR A 36 -2.15 -11.42 20.37
CA TYR A 36 -2.54 -12.64 19.68
C TYR A 36 -2.78 -12.40 18.18
N ARG A 37 -3.49 -11.33 17.82
CA ARG A 37 -3.72 -10.93 16.41
C ARG A 37 -2.40 -10.63 15.69
N ALA A 38 -1.53 -9.82 16.30
CA ALA A 38 -0.22 -9.47 15.73
C ALA A 38 0.65 -10.71 15.49
N ARG A 39 0.65 -11.68 16.41
CA ARG A 39 1.36 -12.97 16.24
C ARG A 39 0.77 -13.81 15.10
N GLY A 40 -0.55 -13.80 14.93
CA GLY A 40 -1.23 -14.50 13.84
C GLY A 40 -0.92 -13.92 12.47
N GLU A 41 -0.74 -12.61 12.36
CA GLU A 41 -0.32 -11.92 11.13
C GLU A 41 1.15 -12.21 10.79
N TRP A 42 2.04 -12.15 11.80
CA TRP A 42 3.45 -12.52 11.64
C TRP A 42 3.61 -13.96 11.15
N ARG A 43 2.85 -14.91 11.73
CA ARG A 43 2.86 -16.32 11.30
C ARG A 43 2.35 -16.52 9.88
N ARG A 44 1.44 -15.68 9.39
CA ARG A 44 0.88 -15.77 8.04
C ARG A 44 1.78 -15.17 6.96
N ARG A 45 2.84 -14.42 7.33
CA ARG A 45 3.71 -13.67 6.38
C ARG A 45 2.92 -12.75 5.44
N GLU A 46 1.76 -12.30 5.89
CA GLU A 46 0.86 -11.43 5.16
C GLU A 46 1.16 -9.99 5.56
N PHE A 47 1.97 -9.28 4.75
CA PHE A 47 2.31 -7.88 4.99
C PHE A 47 1.24 -6.93 4.41
N PHE A 48 -0.04 -7.24 4.65
CA PHE A 48 -1.16 -6.46 4.11
C PHE A 48 -1.28 -5.06 4.71
N HIS A 49 -0.66 -4.83 5.88
CA HIS A 49 -0.73 -3.54 6.56
C HIS A 49 0.11 -2.46 5.90
N ARG A 50 0.97 -2.79 4.94
CA ARG A 50 1.83 -1.84 4.23
C ARG A 50 1.52 -1.82 2.74
N LEU A 51 1.44 -0.63 2.19
CA LEU A 51 1.39 -0.42 0.75
C LEU A 51 2.81 -0.16 0.25
N ASN A 52 3.23 -0.91 -0.77
CA ASN A 52 4.49 -0.67 -1.47
C ASN A 52 4.20 -0.03 -2.83
N VAL A 53 4.65 1.21 -3.00
CA VAL A 53 4.60 1.89 -4.29
C VAL A 53 5.83 1.47 -5.08
N SER A 54 5.63 0.68 -6.14
CA SER A 54 6.71 0.10 -6.93
C SER A 54 6.74 0.65 -8.35
N LEU A 55 7.88 1.19 -8.74
CA LEU A 55 8.19 1.60 -10.11
C LEU A 55 8.66 0.38 -10.91
N ASN A 56 8.00 0.15 -12.05
CA ASN A 56 8.29 -0.91 -12.99
C ASN A 56 8.98 -0.30 -14.21
N ILE A 57 10.25 -0.65 -14.40
CA ILE A 57 11.09 -0.10 -15.45
C ILE A 57 11.35 -1.20 -16.46
N LEU A 58 10.88 -0.97 -17.69
CA LEU A 58 11.12 -1.82 -18.84
C LEU A 58 11.80 -0.99 -19.91
N GLN A 59 13.04 -1.34 -20.24
CA GLN A 59 13.84 -0.68 -21.29
C GLN A 59 14.34 -1.74 -22.28
N PRO A 60 14.43 -1.42 -23.58
CA PRO A 60 14.97 -2.36 -24.58
C PRO A 60 16.36 -2.87 -24.18
N GLY A 61 16.56 -4.18 -24.29
CA GLY A 61 17.85 -4.83 -23.97
C GLY A 61 18.21 -4.88 -22.48
N GLN A 62 17.34 -4.43 -21.58
CA GLN A 62 17.57 -4.47 -20.14
C GLN A 62 16.58 -5.40 -19.43
N PRO A 63 16.96 -5.99 -18.28
CA PRO A 63 16.04 -6.78 -17.50
C PRO A 63 14.91 -5.92 -16.92
N LEU A 64 13.75 -6.54 -16.69
CA LEU A 64 12.66 -5.91 -15.94
C LEU A 64 13.13 -5.54 -14.54
N ARG A 65 13.23 -4.24 -14.27
CA ARG A 65 13.65 -3.71 -12.98
C ARG A 65 12.45 -3.26 -12.17
N ILE A 66 12.45 -3.62 -10.90
CA ILE A 66 11.42 -3.22 -9.93
C ILE A 66 12.11 -2.41 -8.85
N ARG A 67 11.64 -1.17 -8.60
CA ARG A 67 12.21 -0.29 -7.57
C ARG A 67 11.09 0.20 -6.66
N THR A 68 11.30 0.16 -5.36
CA THR A 68 10.36 0.74 -4.39
C THR A 68 10.56 2.25 -4.35
N LEU A 69 9.50 3.01 -4.62
CA LEU A 69 9.48 4.46 -4.41
C LEU A 69 9.13 4.80 -2.96
N ILE A 70 8.10 4.13 -2.43
CA ILE A 70 7.54 4.38 -1.10
C ILE A 70 7.10 3.05 -0.49
N GLU A 71 7.27 2.88 0.82
CA GLU A 71 6.69 1.78 1.57
C GLU A 71 6.25 2.24 2.95
N LYS A 72 4.95 2.50 3.10
CA LYS A 72 4.33 2.98 4.33
C LYS A 72 3.16 2.10 4.76
N PRO A 73 2.77 2.13 6.06
CA PRO A 73 1.49 1.59 6.49
C PRO A 73 0.32 2.13 5.66
N CYS A 74 -0.68 1.28 5.38
CA CYS A 74 -1.89 1.71 4.66
C CYS A 74 -2.61 2.85 5.40
N SER A 75 -2.57 2.84 6.74
CA SER A 75 -3.13 3.89 7.60
C SER A 75 -2.47 5.26 7.46
N GLU A 76 -1.25 5.33 6.91
CA GLU A 76 -0.56 6.61 6.65
C GLU A 76 -0.83 7.13 5.24
N ILE A 77 -1.27 6.27 4.32
CA ILE A 77 -1.49 6.63 2.92
C ILE A 77 -2.97 6.95 2.66
N PHE A 78 -3.88 6.11 3.15
CA PHE A 78 -5.31 6.26 2.87
C PHE A 78 -5.99 7.20 3.88
N LEU A 79 -7.02 7.91 3.42
CA LEU A 79 -7.68 9.01 4.15
C LEU A 79 -8.16 8.67 5.56
N ASN A 80 -8.56 7.42 5.80
CA ASN A 80 -9.02 6.96 7.10
C ASN A 80 -8.84 5.44 7.26
N SER A 81 -9.17 4.93 8.46
CA SER A 81 -9.09 3.51 8.78
C SER A 81 -10.02 2.65 7.92
N ALA A 82 -11.23 3.12 7.61
CA ALA A 82 -12.18 2.38 6.78
C ALA A 82 -11.65 2.15 5.36
N ALA A 83 -11.03 3.15 4.75
CA ALA A 83 -10.38 3.03 3.44
C ALA A 83 -9.21 2.04 3.48
N SER A 84 -8.41 2.09 4.56
CA SER A 84 -7.35 1.10 4.77
C SER A 84 -7.91 -0.32 4.86
N GLU A 85 -8.94 -0.52 5.67
CA GLU A 85 -9.60 -1.83 5.83
C GLU A 85 -10.22 -2.34 4.52
N ALA A 86 -10.84 -1.46 3.72
CA ALA A 86 -11.38 -1.81 2.41
C ALA A 86 -10.28 -2.29 1.45
N VAL A 87 -9.13 -1.62 1.42
CA VAL A 87 -7.96 -2.02 0.63
C VAL A 87 -7.42 -3.38 1.11
N LEU A 88 -7.32 -3.60 2.42
CA LEU A 88 -6.89 -4.89 2.97
C LEU A 88 -7.87 -6.02 2.63
N ALA A 89 -9.18 -5.76 2.74
CA ALA A 89 -10.23 -6.72 2.40
C ALA A 89 -10.22 -7.05 0.90
N ALA A 90 -10.08 -6.03 0.04
CA ALA A 90 -9.97 -6.21 -1.41
C ALA A 90 -8.70 -7.00 -1.78
N ALA A 91 -7.56 -6.69 -1.15
CA ALA A 91 -6.31 -7.39 -1.38
C ALA A 91 -6.42 -8.89 -1.09
N ARG A 92 -7.21 -9.31 -0.09
CA ARG A 92 -7.43 -10.73 0.21
C ARG A 92 -8.21 -11.46 -0.89
N ARG A 93 -9.04 -10.75 -1.66
CA ARG A 93 -9.87 -11.29 -2.75
C ARG A 93 -9.15 -11.37 -4.10
N THR A 94 -7.93 -10.87 -4.22
CA THR A 94 -7.16 -10.99 -5.47
C THR A 94 -6.77 -12.44 -5.74
N THR A 95 -6.61 -12.78 -7.01
CA THR A 95 -6.20 -14.11 -7.48
C THR A 95 -4.98 -13.99 -8.39
N ALA A 96 -4.39 -15.13 -8.78
CA ALA A 96 -3.28 -15.12 -9.74
C ALA A 96 -3.70 -14.58 -11.13
N THR A 97 -4.97 -14.77 -11.52
CA THR A 97 -5.51 -14.31 -12.80
C THR A 97 -6.11 -12.91 -12.74
N ASN A 98 -6.44 -12.40 -11.56
CA ASN A 98 -6.90 -11.04 -11.34
C ASN A 98 -6.17 -10.41 -10.14
N PRO A 99 -5.00 -9.79 -10.39
CA PRO A 99 -4.16 -9.22 -9.34
C PRO A 99 -4.63 -7.83 -8.89
N LEU A 100 -5.53 -7.17 -9.63
CA LEU A 100 -6.08 -5.87 -9.29
C LEU A 100 -7.00 -5.97 -8.07
N LEU A 101 -6.94 -5.00 -7.18
CA LEU A 101 -7.82 -4.96 -6.02
C LEU A 101 -9.27 -4.73 -6.48
N PRO A 102 -10.23 -5.62 -6.17
CA PRO A 102 -11.63 -5.45 -6.54
C PRO A 102 -12.33 -4.47 -5.60
N LEU A 103 -12.18 -3.16 -5.88
CA LEU A 103 -12.80 -2.05 -5.15
C LEU A 103 -14.06 -1.58 -5.88
N PRO A 104 -14.98 -0.83 -5.22
CA PRO A 104 -16.12 -0.21 -5.90
C PRO A 104 -15.66 0.76 -6.99
N LYS A 105 -16.32 0.71 -8.15
CA LYS A 105 -15.94 1.46 -9.36
C LYS A 105 -15.86 2.97 -9.12
N ASP A 106 -16.83 3.50 -8.41
CA ASP A 106 -17.01 4.90 -8.02
C ASP A 106 -16.02 5.37 -6.95
N GLU A 107 -15.37 4.44 -6.24
CA GLU A 107 -14.44 4.79 -5.17
C GLU A 107 -12.95 4.73 -5.58
N TYR A 108 -12.61 4.08 -6.71
CA TYR A 108 -11.21 3.90 -7.13
C TYR A 108 -10.39 5.18 -7.11
N TRP A 109 -11.00 6.29 -7.55
CA TRP A 109 -10.33 7.58 -7.58
C TRP A 109 -9.81 7.98 -6.19
N PHE A 110 -10.57 7.80 -5.12
CA PHE A 110 -10.14 8.17 -3.76
C PHE A 110 -8.92 7.36 -3.31
N TYR A 111 -8.91 6.05 -3.54
CA TYR A 111 -7.79 5.18 -3.17
C TYR A 111 -6.54 5.49 -3.99
N LEU A 112 -6.70 5.70 -5.30
CA LEU A 112 -5.59 5.96 -6.20
C LEU A 112 -5.03 7.37 -6.03
N ASN A 113 -5.88 8.37 -5.81
CA ASN A 113 -5.46 9.75 -5.59
C ASN A 113 -4.64 9.90 -4.30
N ALA A 114 -4.96 9.12 -3.25
CA ALA A 114 -4.14 9.05 -2.04
C ALA A 114 -2.68 8.62 -2.36
N VAL A 115 -2.51 7.65 -3.25
CA VAL A 115 -1.17 7.22 -3.72
C VAL A 115 -0.52 8.28 -4.60
N VAL A 116 -1.30 8.95 -5.47
CA VAL A 116 -0.80 10.04 -6.32
C VAL A 116 -0.21 11.15 -5.46
N ASN A 117 -0.88 11.56 -4.39
CA ASN A 117 -0.37 12.59 -3.48
C ASN A 117 0.98 12.21 -2.87
N GLU A 118 1.09 10.96 -2.39
CA GLU A 118 2.33 10.41 -1.82
C GLU A 118 3.50 10.43 -2.82
N VAL A 119 3.24 10.08 -4.08
CA VAL A 119 4.27 10.12 -5.13
C VAL A 119 4.57 11.56 -5.53
N ALA A 120 3.56 12.38 -5.78
CA ALA A 120 3.71 13.77 -6.24
C ALA A 120 4.50 14.62 -5.23
N GLU A 121 4.29 14.43 -3.94
CA GLU A 121 5.04 15.12 -2.89
C GLU A 121 6.57 14.91 -3.03
N LYS A 122 7.00 13.71 -3.43
CA LYS A 122 8.43 13.40 -3.63
C LYS A 122 9.05 14.09 -4.84
N PHE A 123 8.23 14.52 -5.81
CA PHE A 123 8.66 15.15 -7.05
C PHE A 123 8.24 16.63 -7.15
N ALA A 124 7.75 17.22 -6.06
CA ALA A 124 7.26 18.61 -6.03
C ALA A 124 8.27 19.64 -6.53
N VAL A 125 9.57 19.41 -6.33
CA VAL A 125 10.64 20.30 -6.83
C VAL A 125 10.62 20.40 -8.36
N GLY A 126 10.36 19.30 -9.07
CA GLY A 126 10.27 19.32 -10.53
C GLY A 126 9.09 20.16 -11.01
N GLU A 127 7.94 20.08 -10.34
CA GLU A 127 6.77 20.89 -10.67
C GLU A 127 7.02 22.38 -10.43
N LEU A 128 7.70 22.75 -9.34
CA LEU A 128 8.10 24.15 -9.10
C LEU A 128 9.09 24.64 -10.16
N ARG A 129 10.05 23.81 -10.57
CA ARG A 129 10.98 24.17 -11.65
C ARG A 129 10.25 24.39 -12.97
N ARG A 130 9.28 23.52 -13.30
CA ARG A 130 8.43 23.66 -14.48
C ARG A 130 7.65 24.98 -14.46
N ASP A 131 7.03 25.30 -13.32
CA ASP A 131 6.26 26.53 -13.13
C ASP A 131 7.13 27.78 -13.33
N LEU A 132 8.37 27.74 -12.85
CA LEU A 132 9.37 28.79 -13.05
C LEU A 132 9.96 28.85 -14.47
N GLY A 133 9.49 28.02 -15.40
CA GLY A 133 10.01 27.95 -16.77
C GLY A 133 11.43 27.37 -16.87
N LEU A 134 11.90 26.66 -15.84
CA LEU A 134 13.21 26.02 -15.85
C LEU A 134 13.14 24.69 -16.63
N PRO A 135 14.26 24.25 -17.24
CA PRO A 135 14.31 22.95 -17.91
C PRO A 135 14.01 21.80 -16.96
N VAL A 136 13.04 20.96 -17.34
CA VAL A 136 12.64 19.72 -16.67
C VAL A 136 12.34 18.63 -17.69
N THR A 137 12.40 17.37 -17.27
CA THR A 137 11.94 16.24 -18.07
C THR A 137 10.58 15.76 -17.56
N MET A 138 9.61 15.71 -18.47
CA MET A 138 8.25 15.26 -18.15
C MET A 138 8.03 13.81 -18.58
N ALA A 139 7.29 13.04 -17.78
CA ALA A 139 6.80 11.73 -18.19
C ALA A 139 5.46 11.39 -17.55
N LYS A 140 4.59 10.72 -18.31
CA LYS A 140 3.29 10.21 -17.84
C LYS A 140 3.39 8.77 -17.37
N TYR A 141 2.86 8.51 -16.18
CA TYR A 141 2.80 7.22 -15.52
C TYR A 141 1.35 6.82 -15.26
N LEU A 142 1.13 5.52 -15.15
CA LEU A 142 -0.10 4.91 -14.66
C LEU A 142 0.17 4.30 -13.29
N ILE A 143 -0.78 4.48 -12.38
CA ILE A 143 -0.80 3.87 -11.05
C ILE A 143 -2.05 3.01 -10.93
N CYS A 144 -1.90 1.79 -10.42
CA CYS A 144 -3.02 0.91 -10.05
C CYS A 144 -2.70 0.15 -8.75
N LEU A 145 -3.73 -0.32 -8.05
CA LEU A 145 -3.58 -1.12 -6.83
C LEU A 145 -3.66 -2.61 -7.14
N THR A 146 -2.62 -3.36 -6.76
CA THR A 146 -2.54 -4.80 -6.96
C THR A 146 -2.17 -5.54 -5.69
N CYS A 147 -2.46 -6.83 -5.66
CA CYS A 147 -1.92 -7.77 -4.69
C CYS A 147 -1.58 -9.07 -5.41
N GLU A 148 -0.32 -9.18 -5.84
CA GLU A 148 0.23 -10.35 -6.52
C GLU A 148 0.32 -11.56 -5.57
N ASN A 149 0.06 -12.76 -6.10
CA ASN A 149 0.29 -14.02 -5.42
C ASN A 149 1.53 -14.70 -6.03
N VAL A 150 2.65 -14.74 -5.30
CA VAL A 150 3.94 -15.23 -5.83
C VAL A 150 4.20 -16.66 -5.38
N GLY A 151 3.86 -17.66 -6.21
CA GLY A 151 4.22 -19.07 -6.01
C GLY A 151 3.67 -19.73 -4.73
N GLU A 152 4.33 -20.81 -4.27
CA GLU A 152 3.98 -21.54 -3.03
C GLU A 152 4.28 -20.74 -1.74
N LEU A 153 5.08 -19.68 -1.85
CA LEU A 153 5.40 -18.78 -0.76
C LEU A 153 4.28 -17.75 -0.61
N ARG A 154 3.50 -17.89 0.46
CA ARG A 154 2.34 -17.06 0.87
C ARG A 154 2.60 -15.55 1.06
N THR A 155 3.71 -15.00 0.60
CA THR A 155 4.04 -13.59 0.79
C THR A 155 3.20 -12.73 -0.15
N ARG A 156 2.00 -12.40 0.29
CA ARG A 156 1.10 -11.43 -0.37
C ARG A 156 1.44 -10.03 0.13
N LYS A 157 1.55 -9.08 -0.81
CA LYS A 157 1.86 -7.69 -0.52
C LYS A 157 0.97 -6.79 -1.37
N ILE A 158 0.35 -5.81 -0.75
CA ILE A 158 -0.42 -4.77 -1.44
C ILE A 158 0.58 -3.83 -2.10
N ARG A 159 0.38 -3.56 -3.39
CA ARG A 159 1.26 -2.69 -4.17
C ARG A 159 0.46 -1.65 -4.89
N ALA A 160 0.99 -0.44 -4.94
CA ALA A 160 0.66 0.49 -6.00
C ALA A 160 1.70 0.35 -7.09
N MET A 161 1.31 -0.19 -8.24
CA MET A 161 2.22 -0.37 -9.37
C MET A 161 2.25 0.88 -10.22
N VAL A 162 3.44 1.49 -10.30
CA VAL A 162 3.74 2.65 -11.13
C VAL A 162 4.48 2.18 -12.37
N ILE A 163 4.03 2.57 -13.55
CA ILE A 163 4.67 2.24 -14.83
C ILE A 163 4.45 3.38 -15.82
N LYS A 164 5.41 3.64 -16.72
CA LYS A 164 5.21 4.62 -17.79
C LYS A 164 3.99 4.24 -18.63
N LYS A 165 3.10 5.21 -18.89
CA LYS A 165 1.85 4.98 -19.61
C LYS A 165 2.11 4.37 -20.99
N SER A 166 3.04 4.96 -21.75
CA SER A 166 3.44 4.47 -23.07
C SER A 166 3.93 3.01 -23.00
N THR A 167 4.77 2.69 -22.03
CA THR A 167 5.31 1.34 -21.84
C THR A 167 4.23 0.30 -21.56
N LEU A 168 3.22 0.61 -20.74
CA LEU A 168 2.13 -0.34 -20.46
C LEU A 168 1.21 -0.53 -21.67
N GLN A 169 0.97 0.54 -22.44
CA GLN A 169 0.16 0.48 -23.67
C GLN A 169 0.88 -0.26 -24.80
N SER A 170 2.21 -0.22 -24.84
CA SER A 170 3.04 -0.86 -25.85
C SER A 170 3.95 -1.94 -25.24
N LEU A 171 3.39 -2.83 -24.40
CA LEU A 171 4.18 -3.93 -23.83
C LEU A 171 4.73 -4.83 -24.94
N PRO A 172 6.01 -5.22 -24.87
CA PRO A 172 6.58 -6.18 -25.81
C PRO A 172 5.89 -7.54 -25.66
N LYS A 173 5.75 -8.25 -26.79
CA LYS A 173 5.23 -9.63 -26.81
C LYS A 173 6.24 -10.62 -26.25
N GLU A 174 7.53 -10.34 -26.46
CA GLU A 174 8.63 -11.14 -25.95
C GLU A 174 8.81 -10.94 -24.45
N VAL A 175 9.10 -12.04 -23.76
CA VAL A 175 9.37 -12.02 -22.33
C VAL A 175 10.75 -11.36 -22.11
N PRO A 176 10.85 -10.30 -21.28
CA PRO A 176 12.13 -9.68 -21.01
C PRO A 176 13.00 -10.58 -20.14
N THR A 177 14.30 -10.27 -20.09
CA THR A 177 15.15 -10.85 -19.05
C THR A 177 14.73 -10.32 -17.67
N PHE A 178 15.05 -11.07 -16.61
CA PHE A 178 14.63 -10.74 -15.25
C PHE A 178 15.85 -10.52 -14.35
N GLU A 179 15.83 -9.48 -13.50
CA GLU A 179 16.85 -9.30 -12.45
C GLU A 179 16.83 -10.46 -11.45
N ASN A 180 15.64 -11.02 -11.19
CA ASN A 180 15.46 -12.20 -10.34
C ASN A 180 14.40 -13.14 -10.93
N PRO A 181 14.49 -14.47 -10.71
CA PRO A 181 13.53 -15.43 -11.27
C PRO A 181 12.06 -15.15 -10.90
N TRP A 182 11.80 -14.65 -9.69
CA TRP A 182 10.43 -14.34 -9.23
C TRP A 182 9.81 -13.09 -9.89
N HIS A 183 10.58 -12.28 -10.63
CA HIS A 183 10.03 -11.17 -11.43
C HIS A 183 9.17 -11.66 -12.60
N LYS A 184 9.18 -12.97 -12.91
CA LYS A 184 8.25 -13.57 -13.87
C LYS A 184 6.78 -13.27 -13.51
N THR A 185 6.42 -13.38 -12.23
CA THR A 185 5.05 -13.06 -11.75
C THR A 185 4.69 -11.59 -12.03
N ARG A 186 5.68 -10.70 -11.91
CA ARG A 186 5.49 -9.27 -12.21
C ARG A 186 5.23 -9.07 -13.70
N TRP A 187 5.94 -9.78 -14.56
CA TRP A 187 5.73 -9.72 -16.00
C TRP A 187 4.33 -10.18 -16.39
N GLU A 188 3.89 -11.32 -15.87
CA GLU A 188 2.51 -11.83 -16.06
C GLU A 188 1.47 -10.82 -15.57
N THR A 189 1.71 -10.21 -14.40
CA THR A 189 0.86 -9.13 -13.87
C THR A 189 0.80 -7.94 -14.82
N LEU A 190 1.93 -7.47 -15.36
CA LEU A 190 1.95 -6.36 -16.32
C LEU A 190 1.15 -6.66 -17.59
N GLN A 191 1.20 -7.90 -18.10
CA GLN A 191 0.38 -8.31 -19.24
C GLN A 191 -1.12 -8.22 -18.94
N ILE A 192 -1.54 -8.67 -17.75
CA ILE A 192 -2.93 -8.52 -17.29
C ILE A 192 -3.31 -7.04 -17.18
N LEU A 193 -2.46 -6.23 -16.55
CA LEU A 193 -2.70 -4.80 -16.38
C LEU A 193 -2.83 -4.04 -17.71
N SER A 194 -2.05 -4.41 -18.72
CA SER A 194 -2.15 -3.81 -20.06
C SER A 194 -3.50 -4.09 -20.71
N ALA A 195 -3.99 -5.33 -20.61
CA ALA A 195 -5.32 -5.70 -21.10
C ALA A 195 -6.44 -5.04 -20.28
N GLU A 196 -6.29 -4.95 -18.95
CA GLU A 196 -7.29 -4.36 -18.06
C GLU A 196 -7.37 -2.84 -18.19
N TYR A 197 -6.26 -2.14 -18.43
CA TYR A 197 -6.30 -0.68 -18.64
C TYR A 197 -7.17 -0.30 -19.86
N ALA A 198 -7.13 -1.12 -20.92
CA ALA A 198 -7.97 -0.89 -22.11
C ALA A 198 -9.48 -1.10 -21.84
N LYS A 199 -9.83 -2.00 -20.92
CA LYS A 199 -11.23 -2.37 -20.62
C LYS A 199 -11.82 -1.56 -19.47
N ASN A 200 -11.03 -1.37 -18.43
CA ASN A 200 -11.40 -0.84 -17.12
C ASN A 200 -10.45 0.30 -16.71
N PRO A 201 -10.37 1.41 -17.47
CA PRO A 201 -9.40 2.49 -17.21
C PRO A 201 -9.58 3.14 -15.83
N HIS A 202 -10.79 3.08 -15.25
CA HIS A 202 -11.09 3.59 -13.90
C HIS A 202 -10.30 2.92 -12.77
N GLN A 203 -9.72 1.73 -13.00
CA GLN A 203 -8.86 1.04 -12.03
C GLN A 203 -7.43 1.60 -12.00
N PHE A 204 -7.17 2.58 -12.85
CA PHE A 204 -5.88 3.24 -13.02
C PHE A 204 -6.06 4.75 -12.84
N ILE A 205 -5.00 5.41 -12.40
CA ILE A 205 -4.90 6.86 -12.39
C ILE A 205 -3.62 7.29 -13.12
N GLU A 206 -3.73 8.37 -13.88
CA GLU A 206 -2.59 8.97 -14.56
C GLU A 206 -1.89 9.96 -13.62
N LEU A 207 -0.57 9.92 -13.63
CA LEU A 207 0.29 10.87 -12.93
C LEU A 207 1.35 11.36 -13.92
N GLU A 208 1.43 12.67 -14.11
CA GLU A 208 2.54 13.31 -14.81
C GLU A 208 3.58 13.74 -13.78
N LEU A 209 4.86 13.45 -14.04
CA LEU A 209 5.97 13.83 -13.17
C LEU A 209 6.97 14.69 -13.94
N ALA A 210 7.36 15.81 -13.34
CA ALA A 210 8.52 16.61 -13.71
C ALA A 210 9.74 16.24 -12.86
N VAL A 211 10.92 16.14 -13.48
CA VAL A 211 12.23 15.99 -12.80
C VAL A 211 13.31 16.85 -13.41
#